data_AF-A0A6C0EK20-F1
#
_entry.id   AF-A0A6C0EK20-F1
#
_cell.length_a   1.000
_cell.length_b   1.000
_cell.length_c   1.000
_cell.angle_alpha   90.00
_cell.angle_beta   90.00
_cell.angle_gamma   90.00
#
_symmetry.space_group_name_H-M   'P 1'
#
loop_
_entity.id
_entity.type
_entity.pdbx_description
1 polymer ?
#
loop_
_entity_poly.entity_id
_entity_poly.type
_entity_poly.pdbx_seq_one_letter_code
_entity_poly.pdbx_strand_id
1 'polypeptide(L)'
;MLTRNTVKSAKKQVLIWFNKNLKLINNCTQNRVRNNKFTVDKEHFETLLHNVEFLYNEENYWAETDGETIWLNTYKNWTSSLLYYTLIHECIHGLIKRKDGNYLSEHKEHILMAEIEPLLI
;
A
#
# COMPACT_ATOMS: atom_id res chain seq x y z
N MET A 1 6.79 -19.39 -2.60
CA MET A 1 8.05 -18.97 -1.96
C MET A 1 8.40 -17.58 -2.48
N LEU A 2 8.77 -16.65 -1.59
CA LEU A 2 9.24 -15.32 -1.98
C LEU A 2 10.53 -15.45 -2.80
N THR A 3 10.52 -14.89 -4.00
CA THR A 3 11.71 -14.72 -4.84
C THR A 3 11.79 -13.28 -5.29
N ARG A 4 12.98 -12.82 -5.68
CA ARG A 4 13.13 -11.49 -6.28
C ARG A 4 12.25 -11.30 -7.51
N ASN A 5 12.07 -12.36 -8.32
CA ASN A 5 11.23 -12.31 -9.52
C ASN A 5 9.74 -12.20 -9.19
N THR A 6 9.25 -12.92 -8.18
CA THR A 6 7.83 -12.82 -7.76
C THR A 6 7.53 -11.43 -7.20
N VAL A 7 8.44 -10.86 -6.40
CA VAL A 7 8.31 -9.48 -5.89
C VAL A 7 8.33 -8.47 -7.04
N LYS A 8 9.28 -8.57 -7.97
CA LYS A 8 9.35 -7.67 -9.14
C LYS A 8 8.07 -7.72 -9.97
N SER A 9 7.52 -8.91 -10.19
CA SER A 9 6.26 -9.09 -10.90
C SER A 9 5.08 -8.46 -10.15
N ALA A 10 5.00 -8.69 -8.83
CA ALA A 10 3.96 -8.12 -7.98
C ALA A 10 4.04 -6.58 -7.98
N LYS A 11 5.23 -5.98 -7.78
CA LYS A 11 5.45 -4.53 -7.88
C LYS A 11 4.91 -3.94 -9.18
N LYS A 12 5.18 -4.59 -10.32
CA LYS A 12 4.66 -4.14 -11.62
C LYS A 12 3.12 -4.17 -11.65
N GLN A 13 2.50 -5.22 -11.13
CA GLN A 13 1.04 -5.34 -11.07
C GLN A 13 0.41 -4.29 -10.14
N VAL A 14 1.02 -4.04 -8.98
CA VAL A 14 0.60 -2.99 -8.04
C VAL A 14 0.63 -1.62 -8.72
N LEU A 15 1.70 -1.29 -9.43
CA LEU A 15 1.80 -0.02 -10.13
C LEU A 15 0.75 0.13 -11.24
N ILE A 16 0.48 -0.93 -12.01
CA ILE A 16 -0.58 -0.93 -13.04
C ILE A 16 -1.95 -0.70 -12.39
N TRP A 17 -2.24 -1.43 -11.31
CA TRP A 17 -3.48 -1.31 -10.56
C TRP A 17 -3.66 0.10 -9.99
N PHE A 18 -2.62 0.66 -9.38
CA PHE A 18 -2.68 1.98 -8.76
C PHE A 18 -3.01 3.05 -9.79
N ASN A 19 -2.31 3.05 -10.93
CA ASN A 19 -2.57 4.02 -12.01
C ASN A 19 -3.98 3.85 -12.61
N LYS A 20 -4.47 2.62 -12.77
CA LYS A 20 -5.82 2.34 -13.26
C LYS A 20 -6.91 2.85 -12.29
N ASN A 21 -6.66 2.74 -10.99
CA ASN A 21 -7.63 3.01 -9.94
C ASN A 21 -7.46 4.38 -9.27
N LEU A 22 -6.47 5.19 -9.65
CA LEU A 22 -6.14 6.47 -9.02
C LEU A 22 -7.34 7.41 -8.89
N LYS A 23 -8.21 7.47 -9.91
CA LYS A 23 -9.43 8.28 -9.88
C LYS A 23 -10.43 7.79 -8.83
N LEU A 24 -10.59 6.48 -8.70
CA LEU A 24 -11.49 5.86 -7.73
C LEU A 24 -10.96 6.04 -6.30
N ILE A 25 -9.65 5.85 -6.09
CA ILE A 25 -8.98 6.12 -4.81
C ILE A 25 -9.19 7.57 -4.38
N ASN A 26 -9.03 8.52 -5.31
CA ASN A 26 -9.32 9.94 -5.04
C ASN A 26 -10.78 10.15 -4.61
N ASN A 27 -11.74 9.53 -5.28
CA ASN A 27 -13.16 9.64 -4.93
C ASN A 27 -13.46 9.05 -3.54
N CYS A 28 -12.95 7.87 -3.23
CA CYS A 28 -13.09 7.27 -1.89
C CYS A 28 -12.49 8.20 -0.82
N THR A 29 -11.30 8.76 -1.10
CA THR A 29 -10.63 9.69 -0.17
C THR A 29 -11.43 10.99 0.05
N GLN A 30 -12.02 11.56 -1.00
CA GLN A 30 -12.88 12.76 -0.88
C GLN A 30 -14.04 12.54 0.10
N ASN A 31 -14.64 11.35 0.10
CA ASN A 31 -15.73 11.01 1.01
C ASN A 31 -15.27 10.86 2.47
N ARG A 32 -13.97 10.67 2.71
CA ARG A 32 -13.39 10.44 4.05
C ARG A 32 -12.67 11.65 4.64
N VAL A 33 -12.11 12.51 3.79
CA VAL A 33 -11.36 13.69 4.23
C VAL A 33 -12.23 14.94 4.10
N ARG A 34 -12.59 15.55 5.25
CA ARG A 34 -13.37 16.79 5.28
C ARG A 34 -12.71 17.89 4.43
N ASN A 35 -13.54 18.65 3.71
CA ASN A 35 -13.19 19.82 2.91
C ASN A 35 -12.34 19.58 1.64
N ASN A 36 -12.16 18.33 1.18
CA ASN A 36 -11.37 18.03 -0.03
C ASN A 36 -9.96 18.63 -0.02
N LYS A 37 -9.37 18.80 1.18
CA LYS A 37 -8.03 19.38 1.38
C LYS A 37 -6.99 18.29 1.56
N PHE A 38 -6.80 17.48 0.52
CA PHE A 38 -5.77 16.44 0.51
C PHE A 38 -5.13 16.30 -0.87
N THR A 39 -4.03 15.57 -0.92
CA THR A 39 -3.36 15.09 -2.13
C THR A 39 -3.09 13.60 -1.97
N VAL A 40 -3.25 12.85 -3.06
CA VAL A 40 -2.76 11.47 -3.16
C VAL A 40 -1.27 11.55 -3.50
N ASP A 41 -0.42 11.15 -2.57
CA ASP A 41 1.04 11.22 -2.70
C ASP A 41 1.56 10.03 -3.51
N LYS A 42 1.43 10.15 -4.83
CA LYS A 42 1.88 9.12 -5.78
C LYS A 42 3.40 8.88 -5.71
N GLU A 43 4.18 9.91 -5.43
CA GLU A 43 5.64 9.79 -5.33
C GLU A 43 6.03 8.93 -4.12
N HIS A 44 5.38 9.16 -2.99
CA HIS A 44 5.54 8.34 -1.80
C HIS A 44 5.14 6.87 -2.04
N PHE A 45 3.98 6.65 -2.67
CA PHE A 45 3.53 5.30 -3.06
C PHE A 45 4.57 4.55 -3.90
N GLU A 46 5.10 5.22 -4.94
CA GLU A 46 6.11 4.62 -5.80
C GLU A 46 7.43 4.39 -5.04
N THR A 47 7.81 5.28 -4.13
CA THR A 47 9.01 5.14 -3.30
C THR A 47 8.93 3.90 -2.41
N LEU A 48 7.84 3.74 -1.66
CA LEU A 48 7.57 2.54 -0.84
C LEU A 48 7.61 1.27 -1.68
N LEU A 49 6.96 1.29 -2.85
CA LEU A 49 6.91 0.13 -3.73
C LEU A 49 8.31 -0.25 -4.26
N HIS A 50 9.21 0.70 -4.43
CA HIS A 50 10.60 0.42 -4.81
C HIS A 50 11.45 -0.05 -3.62
N ASN A 51 11.18 0.44 -2.42
CA ASN A 51 11.91 0.12 -1.20
C ASN A 51 11.29 -1.08 -0.44
N VAL A 52 11.44 -2.28 -1.02
CA VAL A 52 10.95 -3.53 -0.42
C VAL A 52 12.11 -4.42 -0.04
N GLU A 53 12.17 -4.82 1.22
CA GLU A 53 13.19 -5.66 1.81
C GLU A 53 12.61 -6.97 2.36
N PHE A 54 13.50 -7.90 2.69
CA PHE A 54 13.14 -9.20 3.25
C PHE A 54 13.52 -9.28 4.71
N LEU A 55 12.54 -9.67 5.51
CA LEU A 55 12.71 -9.90 6.93
C LEU A 55 12.76 -11.40 7.21
N TYR A 56 13.81 -11.80 7.93
CA TYR A 56 14.09 -13.19 8.25
C TYR A 56 13.85 -13.45 9.74
N ASN A 57 12.62 -13.23 10.20
CA ASN A 57 12.22 -13.47 11.58
C ASN A 57 10.92 -14.30 11.67
N GLU A 58 10.67 -14.90 12.83
CA GLU A 58 9.50 -15.74 13.09
C GLU A 58 8.26 -14.92 13.49
N GLU A 59 8.23 -13.63 13.19
CA GLU A 59 7.13 -12.76 13.63
C GLU A 59 5.79 -13.10 12.95
N ASN A 60 4.71 -12.67 13.59
CA ASN A 60 3.37 -13.11 13.22
C ASN A 60 2.78 -12.35 12.01
N TYR A 61 3.28 -11.19 11.64
CA TYR A 61 2.77 -10.40 10.52
C TYR A 61 3.34 -10.84 9.16
N TRP A 62 2.61 -10.51 8.08
CA TRP A 62 3.02 -10.81 6.70
C TRP A 62 4.01 -9.78 6.17
N ALA A 63 3.69 -8.51 6.37
CA ALA A 63 4.54 -7.39 6.07
C ALA A 63 4.32 -6.29 7.11
N GLU A 64 5.23 -5.32 7.10
CA GLU A 64 5.13 -4.09 7.88
C GLU A 64 5.82 -2.98 7.08
N THR A 65 5.38 -1.74 7.29
CA THR A 65 6.06 -0.54 6.81
C THR A 65 6.25 0.48 7.92
N ASP A 66 7.42 1.11 7.96
CA ASP A 66 7.70 2.28 8.80
C ASP A 66 7.36 3.61 8.12
N GLY A 67 6.78 3.55 6.92
CA GLY A 67 6.55 4.71 6.06
C GLY A 67 7.70 5.00 5.09
N GLU A 68 8.80 4.25 5.10
CA GLU A 68 9.88 4.38 4.11
C GLU A 68 10.23 3.06 3.44
N THR A 69 10.22 1.97 4.19
CA THR A 69 10.57 0.62 3.75
C THR A 69 9.39 -0.32 3.98
N ILE A 70 9.18 -1.26 3.07
CA ILE A 70 8.26 -2.38 3.27
C ILE A 70 9.09 -3.64 3.53
N TRP A 71 8.91 -4.25 4.69
CA TRP A 71 9.54 -5.52 5.02
C TRP A 71 8.58 -6.68 4.79
N LEU A 72 8.97 -7.63 3.96
CA LEU A 72 8.21 -8.86 3.72
C LEU A 72 8.79 -10.01 4.53
N ASN A 73 7.98 -10.66 5.37
CA ASN A 73 8.42 -11.77 6.18
C ASN A 73 8.60 -13.05 5.33
N THR A 74 9.83 -13.58 5.27
CA THR A 74 10.15 -14.74 4.43
C THR A 74 9.61 -16.07 4.96
N TYR A 75 9.24 -16.16 6.24
CA TYR A 75 8.69 -17.37 6.87
C TYR A 75 7.21 -17.60 6.53
N LYS A 76 6.54 -16.65 5.90
CA LYS A 76 5.14 -16.81 5.50
C LYS A 76 4.98 -17.57 4.18
N ASN A 77 3.83 -18.21 4.03
CA ASN A 77 3.47 -18.99 2.85
C ASN A 77 2.90 -18.09 1.75
N TRP A 78 3.77 -17.37 1.04
CA TRP A 78 3.37 -16.44 0.00
C TRP A 78 2.82 -17.11 -1.25
N THR A 79 1.59 -16.71 -1.61
CA THR A 79 1.02 -16.83 -2.95
C THR A 79 1.19 -15.51 -3.71
N SER A 80 1.08 -15.56 -5.03
CA SER A 80 1.19 -14.35 -5.87
C SER A 80 0.10 -13.32 -5.55
N SER A 81 -1.13 -13.77 -5.30
CA SER A 81 -2.25 -12.88 -4.94
C SER A 81 -2.03 -12.22 -3.59
N LEU A 82 -1.61 -12.99 -2.59
CA LEU A 82 -1.38 -12.46 -1.25
C LEU A 82 -0.23 -11.44 -1.23
N LEU A 83 0.86 -11.72 -1.96
CA LEU A 83 1.94 -10.76 -2.13
C LEU A 83 1.46 -9.47 -2.82
N TYR A 84 0.67 -9.60 -3.87
CA TYR A 84 0.10 -8.46 -4.59
C TYR A 84 -0.78 -7.60 -3.69
N TYR A 85 -1.72 -8.20 -2.95
CA TYR A 85 -2.61 -7.47 -2.04
C TYR A 85 -1.87 -6.88 -0.85
N THR A 86 -0.90 -7.59 -0.30
CA THR A 86 -0.08 -7.08 0.80
C THR A 86 0.70 -5.85 0.34
N LEU A 87 1.35 -5.89 -0.83
CA LEU A 87 2.06 -4.71 -1.34
C LEU A 87 1.13 -3.52 -1.60
N ILE A 88 -0.13 -3.74 -2.02
CA ILE A 88 -1.10 -2.65 -2.13
C ILE A 88 -1.41 -2.06 -0.74
N HIS A 89 -1.67 -2.92 0.24
CA HIS A 89 -1.95 -2.52 1.62
C HIS A 89 -0.81 -1.65 2.15
N GLU A 90 0.42 -2.15 2.11
CA GLU A 90 1.59 -1.44 2.62
C GLU A 90 1.82 -0.11 1.89
N CYS A 91 1.63 -0.04 0.57
CA CYS A 91 1.80 1.22 -0.18
C CYS A 91 0.66 2.24 0.03
N ILE A 92 -0.49 1.84 0.60
CA ILE A 92 -1.56 2.79 0.95
C ILE A 92 -1.24 3.54 2.25
N HIS A 93 -0.39 2.99 3.12
CA HIS A 93 0.13 3.75 4.27
C HIS A 93 0.87 5.00 3.80
N GLY A 94 0.56 6.15 4.40
CA GLY A 94 1.14 7.42 3.99
C GLY A 94 0.65 7.95 2.64
N LEU A 95 -0.29 7.28 1.96
CA LEU A 95 -0.74 7.70 0.62
C LEU A 95 -1.49 9.03 0.64
N ILE A 96 -2.23 9.32 1.71
CA ILE A 96 -3.07 10.52 1.77
C ILE A 96 -2.43 11.59 2.64
N LYS A 97 -1.94 12.64 1.98
CA LYS A 97 -1.37 13.82 2.62
C LYS A 97 -2.39 14.95 2.70
N ARG A 98 -2.62 15.48 3.90
CA ARG A 98 -3.53 16.61 4.10
C ARG A 98 -2.80 17.92 3.79
N LYS A 99 -3.54 18.97 3.42
CA LYS A 99 -2.95 20.30 3.15
C LYS A 99 -2.22 20.94 4.33
N ASP A 100 -2.48 20.48 5.55
CA ASP A 100 -1.77 20.90 6.76
C ASP A 100 -0.40 20.20 6.92
N GLY A 101 -0.01 19.35 5.97
CA GLY A 101 1.26 18.63 5.95
C GLY A 101 1.22 17.26 6.63
N ASN A 102 0.15 16.93 7.35
CA ASN A 102 0.04 15.67 8.08
C ASN A 102 -0.59 14.56 7.23
N TYR A 103 -0.19 13.32 7.47
CA TYR A 103 -0.85 12.14 6.91
C TYR A 103 -2.14 11.81 7.67
N LEU A 104 -2.92 10.87 7.13
CA LEU A 104 -4.02 10.29 7.88
C LEU A 104 -3.47 9.45 9.04
N SER A 105 -4.23 9.36 10.13
CA SER A 105 -3.96 8.37 11.17
C SER A 105 -4.17 6.97 10.59
N GLU A 106 -3.35 6.00 10.97
CA GLU A 106 -3.45 4.59 10.56
C GLU A 106 -4.89 4.04 10.59
N HIS A 107 -5.65 4.30 11.65
CA HIS A 107 -7.07 3.90 11.75
C HIS A 107 -7.92 4.40 10.57
N LYS A 108 -7.70 5.63 10.11
CA LYS A 108 -8.41 6.20 8.96
C LYS A 108 -7.89 5.66 7.63
N GLU A 109 -6.60 5.34 7.55
CA GLU A 109 -6.03 4.66 6.40
C GLU A 109 -6.66 3.28 6.24
N HIS A 110 -6.79 2.50 7.31
CA HIS A 110 -7.46 1.20 7.28
C HIS A 110 -8.94 1.29 6.87
N ILE A 111 -9.65 2.33 7.31
CA ILE A 111 -11.02 2.58 6.83
C ILE A 111 -11.03 2.86 5.32
N LEU A 112 -10.09 3.69 4.83
CA LEU A 112 -9.96 3.98 3.40
C LEU A 112 -9.60 2.71 2.61
N MET A 113 -8.71 1.87 3.14
CA MET A 113 -8.33 0.59 2.54
C MET A 113 -9.53 -0.34 2.39
N ALA A 114 -10.41 -0.42 3.40
CA ALA A 114 -11.63 -1.22 3.31
C ALA A 114 -12.60 -0.74 2.21
N GLU A 115 -12.58 0.56 1.87
CA GLU A 115 -13.35 1.09 0.74
C GLU A 115 -12.68 0.89 -0.62
N ILE A 116 -11.36 0.73 -0.62
CA ILE A 116 -10.56 0.43 -1.81
C ILE A 116 -10.55 -1.09 -2.07
N GLU A 117 -10.77 -1.93 -1.06
CA GLU A 117 -10.78 -3.39 -1.16
C GLU A 117 -11.65 -3.93 -2.31
N PRO A 118 -12.86 -3.41 -2.58
CA PRO A 118 -13.65 -3.83 -3.75
C PRO A 118 -12.98 -3.57 -5.11
N LEU A 119 -11.97 -2.69 -5.19
CA LEU A 119 -11.18 -2.42 -6.40
C LEU A 119 -10.06 -3.44 -6.61
N LEU A 120 -9.83 -4.34 -5.65
CA LEU A 120 -8.82 -5.39 -5.69
C LEU A 120 -9.30 -6.67 -6.40
N ILE A 121 -10.59 -6.73 -6.76
CA ILE A 121 -11.29 -7.87 -7.39
C ILE A 121 -11.46 -7.64 -8.89
#